data_AF-A0AAV5H916-F1
#
_entry.id   AF-A0AAV5H916-F1
#
_cell.length_a   1.000
_cell.length_b   1.000
_cell.length_c   1.000
_cell.angle_alpha   90.00
_cell.angle_beta   90.00
_cell.angle_gamma   90.00
#
_symmetry.space_group_name_H-M   'P 1'
#
loop_
_entity.id
_entity.type
_entity.pdbx_description
1 polymer ?
#
loop_
_entity_poly.entity_id
_entity_poly.type
_entity_poly.pdbx_seq_one_letter_code
_entity_poly.pdbx_strand_id
1 'polypeptide(L)'
;MSRFDVEEFGFCAGDFDQLVVNAKKYTKEQTVEIFNRDYEYKRLKARLEDVGSGYVRYFVRPSQDMCRDTMDGVYGFVDGPGKGAFPVWILTLAELEPSSDAK
;
A
#
# COMPACT_ATOMS: atom_id res chain seq x y z
N MET A 1 0.86 -14.83 -10.28
CA MET A 1 -0.06 -14.13 -9.37
C MET A 1 0.78 -13.28 -8.42
N SER A 2 0.28 -12.12 -7.98
CA SER A 2 0.90 -11.34 -6.89
C SER A 2 1.04 -12.22 -5.64
N ARG A 3 2.11 -12.05 -4.87
CA ARG A 3 2.29 -12.74 -3.57
C ARG A 3 1.59 -12.01 -2.42
N PHE A 4 1.18 -10.76 -2.60
CA PHE A 4 0.49 -9.99 -1.56
C PHE A 4 -0.93 -9.54 -1.95
N ASP A 5 -1.73 -9.35 -0.89
CA ASP A 5 -3.12 -8.92 -0.90
C ASP A 5 -3.25 -7.51 -0.34
N VAL A 6 -2.57 -7.27 0.78
CA VAL A 6 -2.37 -5.99 1.45
C VAL A 6 -0.91 -5.94 1.89
N GLU A 7 -0.20 -4.84 1.65
CA GLU A 7 1.20 -4.66 2.04
C GLU A 7 1.46 -3.21 2.47
N GLU A 8 2.31 -3.03 3.47
CA GLU A 8 2.75 -1.73 3.99
C GLU A 8 4.00 -1.31 3.24
N PHE A 9 3.93 -0.16 2.56
CA PHE A 9 5.06 0.45 1.86
C PHE A 9 5.59 1.60 2.71
N GLY A 10 6.88 1.54 3.01
CA GLY A 10 7.53 2.48 3.92
C GLY A 10 8.94 2.84 3.53
N PHE A 11 9.43 3.93 4.10
CA PHE A 11 10.80 4.38 3.89
C PHE A 11 11.84 3.53 4.65
N CYS A 12 11.49 2.93 5.79
CA CYS A 12 12.40 2.11 6.61
C CYS A 12 11.67 1.06 7.47
N ALA A 13 12.42 0.08 7.98
CA ALA A 13 11.87 -1.02 8.77
C ALA A 13 11.12 -0.51 10.02
N GLY A 14 9.81 -0.81 10.07
CA GLY A 14 8.94 -0.53 11.22
C GLY A 14 8.09 0.73 11.13
N ASP A 15 8.27 1.55 10.09
CA ASP A 15 7.36 2.66 9.79
C ASP A 15 6.97 2.64 8.31
N PHE A 16 5.72 2.96 8.03
CA PHE A 16 5.17 2.93 6.69
C PHE A 16 4.29 4.14 6.45
N ASP A 17 4.38 4.63 5.23
CA ASP A 17 3.76 5.86 4.78
C ASP A 17 2.56 5.56 3.87
N GLN A 18 2.48 4.33 3.32
CA GLN A 18 1.45 3.92 2.39
C GLN A 18 0.92 2.52 2.66
N LEU A 19 -0.40 2.36 2.69
CA LEU A 19 -1.05 1.06 2.60
C LEU A 19 -1.35 0.75 1.13
N VAL A 20 -0.88 -0.41 0.65
CA VAL A 20 -1.05 -0.83 -0.74
C VAL A 20 -1.88 -2.11 -0.81
N VAL A 21 -2.98 -2.07 -1.56
CA VAL A 21 -3.95 -3.17 -1.66
C VAL A 21 -4.08 -3.63 -3.10
N ASN A 22 -4.17 -4.94 -3.32
CA ASN A 22 -4.23 -5.53 -4.65
C ASN A 22 -5.58 -5.25 -5.34
N ALA A 23 -5.58 -4.40 -6.37
CA ALA A 23 -6.80 -3.97 -7.06
C ALA A 23 -7.44 -5.04 -7.96
N LYS A 24 -6.77 -6.19 -8.17
CA LYS A 24 -7.39 -7.34 -8.81
C LYS A 24 -8.23 -8.20 -7.86
N LYS A 25 -8.09 -7.98 -6.55
CA LYS A 25 -8.74 -8.77 -5.50
C LYS A 25 -9.76 -7.96 -4.71
N TYR A 26 -9.47 -6.68 -4.46
CA TYR A 26 -10.30 -5.81 -3.64
C TYR A 26 -10.77 -4.60 -4.44
N THR A 27 -11.91 -4.03 -4.04
CA THR A 27 -12.39 -2.73 -4.52
C THR A 27 -11.81 -1.58 -3.68
N LYS A 28 -12.08 -0.33 -4.10
CA LYS A 28 -11.72 0.84 -3.30
C LYS A 28 -12.48 0.88 -1.97
N GLU A 29 -13.75 0.52 -1.98
CA GLU A 29 -14.60 0.45 -0.78
C GLU A 29 -14.02 -0.57 0.22
N GLN A 30 -13.67 -1.76 -0.27
CA GLN A 30 -13.04 -2.78 0.57
C GLN A 30 -11.67 -2.34 1.09
N THR A 31 -10.92 -1.54 0.32
CA THR A 31 -9.65 -0.97 0.78
C THR A 31 -9.85 -0.03 1.96
N VAL A 32 -10.87 0.83 1.90
CA VAL A 32 -11.26 1.72 3.00
C VAL A 32 -11.70 0.91 4.23
N GLU A 33 -12.51 -0.13 4.04
CA GLU A 33 -12.96 -1.01 5.12
C GLU A 33 -11.79 -1.72 5.81
N ILE A 34 -10.85 -2.26 5.02
CA ILE A 34 -9.62 -2.89 5.54
C ILE A 34 -8.83 -1.88 6.37
N PHE A 35 -8.58 -0.68 5.83
CA PHE A 35 -7.82 0.34 6.56
C PHE A 35 -8.51 0.75 7.86
N ASN A 36 -9.78 1.16 7.79
CA ASN A 36 -10.49 1.66 8.97
C ASN A 36 -10.69 0.59 10.05
N ARG A 37 -10.75 -0.70 9.69
CA ARG A 37 -10.87 -1.81 10.64
C ARG A 37 -9.51 -2.25 11.21
N ASP A 38 -8.55 -2.54 10.34
CA ASP A 38 -7.30 -3.19 10.74
C ASP A 38 -6.24 -2.17 11.20
N TYR A 39 -6.39 -0.91 10.82
CA TYR A 39 -5.49 0.20 11.14
C TYR A 39 -6.12 1.28 12.04
N GLU A 40 -7.21 0.96 12.73
CA GLU A 40 -7.88 1.87 13.68
C GLU A 40 -6.90 2.48 14.71
N TYR A 41 -5.89 1.70 15.13
CA TYR A 41 -4.86 2.12 16.08
C TYR A 41 -4.04 3.33 15.62
N LYS A 42 -3.99 3.62 14.32
CA LYS A 42 -3.33 4.82 13.77
C LYS A 42 -4.14 6.10 14.04
N ARG A 43 -5.40 5.99 14.46
CA ARG A 43 -6.34 7.12 14.67
C ARG A 43 -6.50 8.01 13.43
N LEU A 44 -6.38 7.41 12.25
CA LEU A 44 -6.65 8.03 10.95
C LEU A 44 -7.92 7.43 10.36
N LYS A 45 -8.60 8.18 9.49
CA LYS A 45 -9.80 7.71 8.81
C LYS A 45 -9.63 7.84 7.31
N ALA A 46 -9.76 6.71 6.61
CA ALA A 46 -9.79 6.67 5.16
C ALA A 46 -11.22 6.85 4.64
N ARG A 47 -11.35 7.60 3.55
CA ARG A 47 -12.56 7.74 2.73
C ARG A 47 -12.27 7.24 1.32
N LEU A 48 -13.33 7.05 0.54
CA LEU A 48 -13.21 6.55 -0.83
C LEU A 48 -12.40 7.49 -1.75
N GLU A 49 -12.49 8.79 -1.51
CA GLU A 49 -11.76 9.83 -2.25
C GLU A 49 -10.25 9.84 -1.97
N ASP A 50 -9.83 9.35 -0.79
CA ASP A 50 -8.43 9.24 -0.42
C ASP A 50 -7.74 8.04 -1.12
N VAL A 51 -8.51 7.15 -1.76
CA VAL A 51 -7.98 5.95 -2.42
C VAL A 51 -7.41 6.29 -3.80
N GLY A 52 -6.09 6.42 -3.84
CA GLY A 52 -5.30 6.50 -5.06
C GLY A 52 -5.23 5.17 -5.83
N SER A 53 -4.74 5.25 -7.07
CA SER A 53 -4.49 4.08 -7.91
C SER A 53 -3.07 4.11 -8.43
N GLY A 54 -2.42 2.95 -8.52
CA GLY A 54 -1.10 2.84 -9.12
C GLY A 54 -0.82 1.44 -9.63
N TYR A 55 0.45 1.18 -9.94
CA TYR A 55 0.93 -0.12 -10.37
C TYR A 55 2.15 -0.53 -9.56
N VAL A 56 2.20 -1.81 -9.19
CA VAL A 56 3.31 -2.39 -8.45
C VAL A 56 3.87 -3.59 -9.21
N ARG A 57 5.18 -3.80 -9.11
CA ARG A 57 5.89 -4.95 -9.67
C ARG A 57 6.85 -5.55 -8.64
N TYR A 58 7.06 -6.86 -8.71
CA TYR A 58 8.09 -7.55 -7.94
C TYR A 58 9.46 -7.46 -8.62
N PHE A 59 10.49 -7.08 -7.87
CA PHE A 59 11.87 -6.97 -8.32
C PHE A 59 12.74 -8.02 -7.61
N VAL A 60 13.13 -9.06 -8.34
CA VAL A 60 13.94 -10.19 -7.82
C VAL A 60 15.37 -9.75 -7.43
N ARG A 61 15.89 -8.71 -8.08
CA ARG A 61 17.16 -8.06 -7.74
C ARG A 61 16.93 -6.56 -7.63
N PRO A 62 16.51 -6.05 -6.46
CA PRO A 62 16.39 -4.61 -6.25
C PRO A 62 17.74 -3.93 -6.51
N SER A 63 17.74 -2.74 -7.11
CA SER A 63 18.95 -1.91 -7.19
C SER A 63 19.39 -1.50 -5.77
N GLN A 64 20.63 -1.02 -5.62
CA GLN A 64 21.18 -0.62 -4.30
C GLN A 64 20.33 0.41 -3.56
N ASP A 65 19.50 1.17 -4.28
CA ASP A 65 18.67 2.25 -3.74
C ASP A 65 17.27 1.81 -3.28
N MET A 66 16.92 0.53 -3.39
CA MET A 66 15.62 0.02 -2.91
C MET A 66 15.79 -0.62 -1.52
N CYS A 67 14.99 -0.16 -0.54
CA CYS A 67 15.04 -0.63 0.85
C CYS A 67 14.92 -2.17 0.90
N ARG A 68 15.88 -2.81 1.59
CA ARG A 68 16.13 -4.26 1.49
C ARG A 68 15.88 -4.93 2.83
N ASP A 69 14.64 -5.34 3.08
CA ASP A 69 14.30 -6.16 4.24
C ASP A 69 14.37 -7.67 3.97
N THR A 70 14.43 -8.10 2.69
CA THR A 70 14.52 -9.53 2.34
C THR A 70 15.54 -9.79 1.24
N MET A 71 16.13 -10.98 1.27
CA MET A 71 17.12 -11.46 0.29
C MET A 71 16.48 -11.90 -1.04
N ASP A 72 15.14 -12.02 -1.11
CA ASP A 72 14.43 -12.67 -2.22
C ASP A 72 13.83 -11.70 -3.25
N GLY A 73 13.83 -10.40 -2.96
CA GLY A 73 13.28 -9.35 -3.82
C GLY A 73 12.18 -8.54 -3.15
N VAL A 74 11.86 -7.38 -3.72
CA VAL A 74 10.94 -6.40 -3.12
C VAL A 74 9.86 -5.97 -4.10
N TYR A 75 8.69 -5.59 -3.61
CA TYR A 75 7.69 -4.90 -4.41
C TYR A 75 8.00 -3.40 -4.49
N GLY A 76 7.80 -2.81 -5.67
CA GLY A 76 8.00 -1.38 -5.88
C GLY A 76 7.01 -0.82 -6.88
N PHE A 77 6.73 0.48 -6.75
CA PHE A 77 5.89 1.21 -7.70
C PHE A 77 6.52 1.30 -9.08
N VAL A 78 5.67 1.33 -10.10
CA VAL A 78 6.04 1.53 -11.50
C VAL A 78 5.00 2.43 -12.18
N ASP A 79 5.42 3.16 -13.21
CA ASP A 79 4.59 4.18 -13.87
C ASP A 79 3.39 3.62 -14.65
N GLY A 80 3.32 2.30 -14.87
CA GLY A 80 2.25 1.72 -15.69
C GLY A 80 2.22 0.20 -15.74
N PRO A 81 1.27 -0.38 -16.52
CA PRO A 81 0.98 -1.81 -16.58
C PRO A 81 2.01 -2.65 -17.35
N GLY A 82 3.30 -2.32 -17.25
CA GLY A 82 4.40 -3.04 -17.90
C GLY A 82 4.51 -4.51 -17.46
N LYS A 83 5.44 -5.25 -18.07
CA LYS A 83 5.61 -6.69 -17.83
C LYS A 83 5.78 -6.99 -16.32
N GLY A 84 4.85 -7.78 -15.78
CA GLY A 84 4.83 -8.21 -14.38
C GLY A 84 4.22 -7.21 -13.39
N ALA A 85 3.81 -6.03 -13.86
CA ALA A 85 3.10 -5.06 -13.05
C ALA A 85 1.62 -5.43 -12.91
N PHE A 86 0.99 -5.01 -11.81
CA PHE A 86 -0.44 -5.15 -11.59
C PHE A 86 -0.98 -3.91 -10.86
N PRO A 87 -2.28 -3.58 -11.06
CA PRO A 87 -2.88 -2.41 -10.45
C PRO A 87 -3.06 -2.62 -8.95
N VAL A 88 -2.95 -1.53 -8.21
CA VAL A 88 -3.14 -1.47 -6.76
C VAL A 88 -3.94 -0.24 -6.35
N TRP A 89 -4.61 -0.33 -5.21
CA TRP A 89 -5.17 0.80 -4.48
C TRP A 89 -4.14 1.27 -3.45
N ILE A 90 -4.03 2.59 -3.28
CA ILE A 90 -3.01 3.21 -2.44
C ILE A 90 -3.70 4.17 -1.48
N LEU A 91 -3.41 4.05 -0.19
CA LEU A 91 -3.74 5.05 0.83
C LEU A 91 -2.44 5.64 1.35
N THR A 92 -2.26 6.95 1.21
CA THR A 92 -1.11 7.67 1.75
C THR A 92 -1.47 8.22 3.13
N LEU A 93 -0.81 7.74 4.18
CA LEU A 93 -1.21 8.02 5.57
C LEU A 93 -1.13 9.51 5.91
N ALA A 94 -0.16 10.23 5.35
CA ALA A 94 0.02 11.67 5.57
C ALA A 94 -1.13 12.54 4.99
N GLU A 95 -1.94 11.97 4.09
CA GLU A 95 -3.06 12.66 3.45
C GLU A 95 -4.39 12.38 4.16
N LEU A 96 -4.40 11.46 5.13
CA LEU A 96 -5.62 11.07 5.86
C LEU A 96 -5.94 12.01 7.00
N GLU A 97 -7.23 12.23 7.22
CA GLU A 97 -7.71 13.02 8.34
C GLU A 97 -7.67 12.22 9.65
N PRO A 98 -7.42 12.88 10.79
CA PRO A 98 -7.58 12.25 12.10
C PRO A 98 -9.00 11.71 12.30
N SER A 99 -9.12 10.54 12.90
CA SER A 99 -10.42 10.00 13.29
C SER A 99 -11.02 10.88 14.39
N SER A 100 -12.20 11.44 14.13
CA SER A 100 -12.98 12.24 15.08
C SER A 100 -13.45 11.45 16.31
N ASP A 101 -13.31 10.12 16.29
CA ASP A 101 -13.71 9.22 17.36
C ASP A 101 -12.58 8.99 18.41
N ALA A 102 -11.42 9.63 18.23
CA ALA A 102 -10.32 9.59 19.19
C ALA A 102 -10.64 10.42 20.45
N LYS A 103 -11.25 9.78 21.45
CA LYS A 103 -11.31 10.28 22.84
C LYS A 103 -10.04 9.94 23.62
#